data_AF-R5EA59-F1
#
_entry.id   AF-R5EA59-F1
#
_cell.length_a   1.000
_cell.length_b   1.000
_cell.length_c   1.000
_cell.angle_alpha   90.00
_cell.angle_beta   90.00
_cell.angle_gamma   90.00
#
_symmetry.space_group_name_H-M   'P 1'
#
loop_
_entity.id
_entity.type
_entity.pdbx_description
1 polymer ?
#
loop_
_entity_poly.entity_id
_entity_poly.type
_entity_poly.pdbx_seq_one_letter_code
_entity_poly.pdbx_strand_id
1 'polypeptide(L)'
;MKETYYQIKEAAAKVGVESHVLRYWEEELKMDIHRNEMGHRYYTEKDIEVLSKVRDLKEKGLQLKAIRNYLEMRRKQITEKQVKKDNQIAAVAMSETDKKQENETTKNEMIPVHQRALTNEEKMEQFQQIMNRILSNAIQENNELIGKTAGEHAANAVVTQFQGMTKEQEQRAEERYRKLDQTLREIQQARLEAAAANMRPVDKRRQKRLKRKNNQQNHVSEEKETITEVETTSETVS
;
A
#
# COMPACT_ATOMS: atom_id res chain seq x y z
N MET A 1 -41.76 14.97 7.55
CA MET A 1 -40.52 14.57 8.24
C MET A 1 -39.56 15.75 8.13
N LYS A 2 -38.94 16.20 9.23
CA LYS A 2 -38.06 17.38 9.20
C LYS A 2 -36.80 17.03 8.41
N GLU A 3 -36.53 17.73 7.32
CA GLU A 3 -35.24 17.67 6.66
C GLU A 3 -34.24 18.41 7.54
N THR A 4 -33.48 17.62 8.29
CA THR A 4 -32.40 18.09 9.16
C THR A 4 -31.16 18.33 8.31
N TYR A 5 -30.81 19.60 8.16
CA TYR A 5 -29.58 20.04 7.51
C TYR A 5 -28.54 20.34 8.58
N TYR A 6 -27.32 19.85 8.37
CA TYR A 6 -26.20 20.04 9.28
C TYR A 6 -25.13 20.91 8.63
N GLN A 7 -24.54 21.82 9.39
CA GLN A 7 -23.36 22.55 8.93
C GLN A 7 -22.09 21.68 9.05
N ILE A 8 -20.99 22.06 8.38
CA ILE A 8 -19.73 21.29 8.41
C ILE A 8 -19.22 20.99 9.83
N LYS A 9 -19.42 21.91 10.78
CA LYS A 9 -19.02 21.71 12.18
C LYS A 9 -19.88 20.63 12.86
N GLU A 10 -21.18 20.64 12.62
CA GLU A 10 -22.13 19.67 13.19
C GLU A 10 -21.99 18.29 12.54
N ALA A 11 -21.82 18.26 11.21
CA ALA A 11 -21.55 17.03 10.48
C ALA A 11 -20.23 16.39 10.93
N ALA A 12 -19.17 17.18 11.10
CA ALA A 12 -17.90 16.74 11.64
C ALA A 12 -18.04 16.13 13.04
N ALA A 13 -18.79 16.79 13.93
CA ALA A 13 -19.07 16.28 15.27
C ALA A 13 -19.87 14.95 15.25
N LYS A 14 -20.87 14.82 14.37
CA LYS A 14 -21.66 13.60 14.21
C LYS A 14 -20.87 12.42 13.66
N VAL A 15 -20.00 12.67 12.68
CA VAL A 15 -19.15 11.62 12.09
C VAL A 15 -17.96 11.31 13.00
N GLY A 16 -17.57 12.21 13.89
CA GLY A 16 -16.45 12.01 14.83
C GLY A 16 -15.09 12.30 14.18
N VAL A 17 -15.04 13.29 13.29
CA VAL A 17 -13.82 13.71 12.57
C VAL A 17 -13.68 15.22 12.62
N GLU A 18 -12.48 15.75 12.42
CA GLU A 18 -12.29 17.19 12.36
C GLU A 18 -12.88 17.81 11.08
N SER A 19 -13.33 19.06 11.15
CA SER A 19 -13.97 19.74 10.00
C SER A 19 -13.06 19.82 8.76
N HIS A 20 -11.75 19.92 8.94
CA HIS A 20 -10.80 19.93 7.83
C HIS A 20 -10.63 18.54 7.20
N VAL A 21 -10.77 17.47 8.00
CA VAL A 21 -10.71 16.07 7.52
C VAL A 21 -11.96 15.76 6.72
N LEU A 22 -13.12 16.22 7.19
CA LEU A 22 -14.37 16.11 6.42
C LEU A 22 -14.18 16.77 5.05
N ARG A 23 -13.70 18.02 5.01
CA ARG A 23 -13.42 18.72 3.75
C ARG A 23 -12.47 17.95 2.82
N TYR A 24 -11.43 17.32 3.35
CA TYR A 24 -10.52 16.48 2.57
C TYR A 24 -11.21 15.23 2.02
N TRP A 25 -12.07 14.59 2.82
CA TRP A 25 -12.85 13.43 2.36
C TRP A 25 -13.80 13.81 1.24
N GLU A 26 -14.44 14.97 1.31
CA GLU A 26 -15.33 15.45 0.26
C GLU A 26 -14.64 15.56 -1.10
N GLU A 27 -13.43 16.13 -1.10
CA GLU A 27 -12.60 16.26 -2.30
C GLU A 27 -12.17 14.89 -2.83
N GLU A 28 -11.72 13.99 -1.95
CA GLU A 28 -11.22 12.67 -2.36
C GLU A 28 -12.35 11.71 -2.80
N LEU A 29 -13.51 11.77 -2.15
CA LEU A 29 -14.70 10.99 -2.50
C LEU A 29 -15.52 11.62 -3.64
N LYS A 30 -15.20 12.86 -4.03
CA LYS A 30 -15.96 13.66 -5.01
C LYS A 30 -17.46 13.68 -4.72
N MET A 31 -17.82 13.83 -3.43
CA MET A 31 -19.21 13.96 -3.03
C MET A 31 -19.74 15.31 -3.49
N ASP A 32 -20.92 15.30 -4.10
CA ASP A 32 -21.61 16.53 -4.48
C ASP A 32 -22.30 17.11 -3.25
N ILE A 33 -21.71 18.17 -2.70
CA ILE A 33 -22.20 18.81 -1.47
C ILE A 33 -22.85 20.12 -1.83
N HIS A 34 -24.11 20.19 -1.47
CA HIS A 34 -24.94 21.34 -1.72
C HIS A 34 -24.43 22.53 -0.90
N ARG A 35 -24.48 23.69 -1.55
CA ARG A 35 -24.16 24.98 -0.93
C ARG A 35 -25.44 25.75 -0.75
N ASN A 36 -25.58 26.41 0.39
CA ASN A 36 -26.69 27.32 0.61
C ASN A 36 -26.44 28.65 -0.15
N GLU A 37 -27.42 29.55 -0.19
CA GLU A 37 -27.34 30.86 -0.85
C GLU A 37 -26.16 31.72 -0.38
N MET A 38 -25.74 31.54 0.88
CA MET A 38 -24.55 32.16 1.49
C MET A 38 -23.21 31.48 1.14
N GLY A 39 -23.22 30.43 0.31
CA GLY A 39 -22.01 29.67 -0.08
C GLY A 39 -21.51 28.66 0.96
N HIS A 40 -22.19 28.51 2.10
CA HIS A 40 -21.86 27.52 3.13
C HIS A 40 -22.31 26.12 2.73
N ARG A 41 -21.46 25.12 3.00
CA ARG A 41 -21.75 23.70 2.78
C ARG A 41 -22.77 23.19 3.81
N TYR A 42 -23.79 22.48 3.35
CA TYR A 42 -24.73 21.79 4.21
C TYR A 42 -24.80 20.31 3.86
N TYR A 43 -24.98 19.48 4.88
CA TYR A 43 -25.03 18.03 4.77
C TYR A 43 -26.43 17.57 5.14
N THR A 44 -26.96 16.65 4.34
CA THR A 44 -28.19 15.95 4.67
C THR A 44 -27.91 14.76 5.58
N GLU A 45 -28.94 14.22 6.24
CA GLU A 45 -28.81 12.99 7.03
C GLU A 45 -28.22 11.83 6.20
N LYS A 46 -28.54 11.76 4.90
CA LYS A 46 -27.98 10.76 3.97
C LYS A 46 -26.48 10.90 3.78
N ASP A 47 -25.99 12.15 3.68
CA ASP A 47 -24.57 12.41 3.52
C ASP A 47 -23.80 12.00 4.77
N ILE A 48 -24.37 12.24 5.95
CA ILE A 48 -23.80 11.82 7.24
C ILE A 48 -23.71 10.30 7.33
N GLU A 49 -24.74 9.56 6.92
CA GLU A 49 -24.67 8.10 6.89
C GLU A 49 -23.57 7.57 5.97
N VAL A 50 -23.40 8.19 4.79
CA VAL A 50 -22.34 7.81 3.86
C VAL A 50 -20.98 8.11 4.48
N LEU A 51 -20.78 9.30 5.04
CA LEU A 51 -19.55 9.70 5.70
C LEU A 51 -19.23 8.81 6.92
N SER A 52 -20.23 8.37 7.68
CA SER A 52 -20.05 7.40 8.77
C SER A 52 -19.57 6.05 8.24
N LYS A 53 -20.16 5.54 7.15
CA LYS A 53 -19.69 4.30 6.52
C LYS A 53 -18.27 4.43 5.98
N VAL A 54 -17.92 5.60 5.42
CA VAL A 54 -16.56 5.91 4.97
C VAL A 54 -15.59 5.87 6.15
N ARG A 55 -15.95 6.43 7.31
CA ARG A 55 -15.13 6.35 8.52
C ARG A 55 -14.87 4.91 8.92
N ASP A 56 -15.91 4.09 9.02
CA ASP A 56 -15.77 2.69 9.42
C ASP A 56 -14.89 1.88 8.45
N LEU A 57 -14.96 2.20 7.15
CA LEU A 57 -14.07 1.61 6.14
C LEU A 57 -12.63 2.13 6.26
N LYS A 58 -12.45 3.40 6.62
CA LYS A 58 -11.12 4.00 6.83
C LYS A 58 -10.44 3.42 8.07
N GLU A 59 -11.18 3.16 9.15
CA GLU A 59 -10.67 2.49 10.36
C GLU A 59 -10.26 1.04 10.09
N LYS A 60 -10.94 0.36 9.14
CA LYS A 60 -10.55 -0.96 8.65
C LYS A 60 -9.28 -0.96 7.76
N GLY A 61 -8.63 0.19 7.62
CA GLY A 61 -7.38 0.33 6.86
C GLY A 61 -7.56 0.51 5.36
N LEU A 62 -8.79 0.72 4.86
CA LEU A 62 -9.00 0.97 3.43
C LEU A 62 -8.60 2.40 3.07
N GLN A 63 -7.90 2.55 1.94
CA GLN A 63 -7.56 3.85 1.39
C GLN A 63 -8.80 4.56 0.83
N LEU A 64 -8.88 5.89 0.97
CA LEU A 64 -10.03 6.69 0.50
C LEU A 64 -10.37 6.48 -0.97
N LYS A 65 -9.36 6.27 -1.84
CA LYS A 65 -9.54 5.94 -3.27
C LYS A 65 -10.28 4.62 -3.49
N ALA A 66 -9.96 3.60 -2.69
CA ALA A 66 -10.62 2.29 -2.77
C ALA A 66 -12.07 2.39 -2.29
N ILE A 67 -12.31 3.16 -1.23
CA ILE A 67 -13.66 3.45 -0.72
C ILE A 67 -14.49 4.19 -1.76
N ARG A 68 -13.89 5.19 -2.45
CA ARG A 68 -14.54 5.89 -3.57
C ARG A 68 -14.94 4.92 -4.68
N ASN A 69 -14.02 4.08 -5.16
CA ASN A 69 -14.32 3.10 -6.21
C ASN A 69 -15.44 2.14 -5.78
N TYR A 70 -15.45 1.71 -4.52
CA TYR A 70 -16.51 0.86 -3.97
C TYR A 70 -17.88 1.57 -3.99
N LEU A 71 -17.94 2.83 -3.57
CA LEU A 71 -19.18 3.62 -3.59
C LEU A 71 -19.67 3.89 -5.02
N GLU A 72 -18.78 4.22 -5.94
CA GLU A 72 -19.11 4.41 -7.36
C GLU A 72 -19.62 3.12 -8.01
N MET A 73 -18.96 1.99 -7.76
CA MET A 73 -19.38 0.68 -8.26
C MET A 73 -20.76 0.29 -7.72
N ARG A 74 -21.03 0.54 -6.43
CA ARG A 74 -22.33 0.30 -5.82
C ARG A 74 -23.42 1.20 -6.41
N ARG A 75 -23.11 2.47 -6.69
CA ARG A 75 -24.03 3.41 -7.35
C ARG A 75 -24.37 2.92 -8.76
N LYS A 76 -23.38 2.47 -9.54
CA LYS A 76 -23.56 1.92 -10.90
C LYS A 76 -24.41 0.63 -10.92
N GLN A 77 -24.18 -0.27 -9.97
CA GLN A 77 -24.98 -1.50 -9.85
C GLN A 77 -26.45 -1.23 -9.50
N ILE A 78 -26.74 -0.17 -8.74
CA ILE A 78 -28.12 0.23 -8.42
C ILE A 78 -28.82 0.79 -9.68
N THR A 79 -28.13 1.61 -10.48
CA THR A 79 -28.66 2.11 -11.76
C THR A 79 -28.87 0.98 -12.78
N GLU A 80 -27.97 0.00 -12.87
CA GLU A 80 -28.12 -1.16 -13.76
C GLU A 80 -29.26 -2.11 -13.33
N LYS A 81 -29.54 -2.20 -12.03
CA LYS A 81 -30.70 -2.94 -11.51
C LYS A 81 -32.03 -2.25 -11.76
N GLN A 82 -32.07 -0.93 -11.90
CA GLN A 82 -33.29 -0.20 -12.24
C GLN A 82 -33.66 -0.34 -13.72
N VAL A 83 -32.69 -0.32 -14.64
CA VAL A 83 -32.94 -0.57 -16.08
C VAL A 83 -33.49 -1.97 -16.34
N LYS A 84 -33.13 -2.97 -15.51
CA LYS A 84 -33.68 -4.33 -15.61
C LYS A 84 -35.09 -4.49 -15.02
N LYS A 85 -35.56 -3.57 -14.18
CA LYS A 85 -36.91 -3.61 -13.61
C LYS A 85 -37.96 -2.98 -14.54
N ASP A 86 -37.59 -1.96 -15.29
CA ASP A 86 -38.53 -1.30 -16.22
C ASP A 86 -38.76 -2.15 -17.49
N ASN A 87 -37.81 -3.03 -17.85
CA ASN A 87 -37.95 -3.95 -18.98
C ASN A 87 -38.73 -5.24 -18.67
N GLN A 88 -39.18 -5.48 -17.43
CA GLN A 88 -39.97 -6.67 -17.06
C GLN A 88 -41.49 -6.41 -16.97
N ILE A 89 -41.95 -5.16 -17.13
CA ILE A 89 -43.39 -4.84 -17.04
C ILE A 89 -44.08 -4.87 -18.41
N ALA A 90 -43.33 -4.93 -19.52
CA ALA A 90 -43.89 -4.89 -20.88
C ALA A 90 -44.21 -6.26 -21.53
N ALA A 91 -43.96 -7.39 -20.85
CA ALA A 91 -44.09 -8.72 -21.45
C ALA A 91 -45.11 -9.65 -20.76
N VAL A 92 -46.02 -9.12 -19.94
CA VAL A 92 -47.12 -9.89 -19.30
C VAL A 92 -48.46 -9.57 -19.98
N ALA A 93 -48.50 -9.73 -21.30
CA ALA A 93 -49.74 -9.67 -22.06
C ALA A 93 -49.63 -10.61 -23.25
N MET A 94 -49.92 -11.89 -23.03
CA MET A 94 -50.62 -12.76 -23.98
C MET A 94 -50.88 -14.13 -23.34
N SER A 95 -52.19 -14.42 -23.17
CA SER A 95 -52.87 -15.73 -23.12
C SER A 95 -52.28 -16.81 -22.18
N GLU A 96 -53.03 -17.41 -21.27
CA GLU A 96 -54.24 -18.18 -21.58
C GLU A 96 -55.19 -18.29 -20.38
N THR A 97 -56.47 -18.27 -20.73
CA THR A 97 -57.63 -18.61 -19.90
C THR A 97 -57.77 -20.13 -19.74
N ASP A 98 -58.51 -20.47 -18.68
CA ASP A 98 -59.34 -21.68 -18.50
C ASP A 98 -58.76 -22.96 -17.87
N LYS A 99 -58.99 -23.02 -16.54
CA LYS A 99 -59.81 -24.04 -15.85
C LYS A 99 -59.77 -25.47 -16.42
N LYS A 100 -59.36 -26.44 -15.58
CA LYS A 100 -60.26 -27.27 -14.75
C LYS A 100 -59.48 -28.36 -14.00
N GLN A 101 -59.97 -28.60 -12.80
CA GLN A 101 -59.68 -29.71 -11.91
C GLN A 101 -60.06 -31.04 -12.57
N GLU A 102 -59.35 -32.13 -12.30
CA GLU A 102 -59.92 -33.26 -11.56
C GLU A 102 -58.85 -34.28 -11.15
N ASN A 103 -59.22 -34.98 -10.10
CA ASN A 103 -58.42 -35.78 -9.20
C ASN A 103 -58.60 -37.28 -9.53
N GLU A 104 -57.75 -38.10 -8.92
CA GLU A 104 -57.86 -39.56 -8.77
C GLU A 104 -57.42 -40.45 -9.93
N THR A 105 -56.29 -41.13 -9.70
CA THR A 105 -56.34 -42.59 -9.59
C THR A 105 -55.15 -43.12 -8.78
N THR A 106 -55.48 -43.70 -7.62
CA THR A 106 -54.63 -44.61 -6.86
C THR A 106 -54.32 -45.87 -7.67
N LYS A 107 -53.05 -46.27 -7.74
CA LYS A 107 -52.51 -47.58 -7.28
C LYS A 107 -51.08 -47.81 -7.79
N ASN A 108 -50.19 -48.08 -6.84
CA ASN A 108 -49.13 -49.09 -6.83
C ASN A 108 -48.53 -49.51 -8.19
N GLU A 109 -47.24 -49.21 -8.41
CA GLU A 109 -46.18 -50.22 -8.56
C GLU A 109 -44.83 -49.59 -8.97
N MET A 110 -43.81 -49.98 -8.20
CA MET A 110 -42.41 -50.24 -8.54
C MET A 110 -41.82 -49.59 -9.81
N ILE A 111 -40.84 -48.72 -9.55
CA ILE A 111 -39.69 -48.29 -10.37
C ILE A 111 -39.49 -49.08 -11.67
N PRO A 112 -39.69 -48.45 -12.84
CA PRO A 112 -38.84 -48.67 -13.99
C PRO A 112 -37.80 -47.55 -14.03
N VAL A 113 -36.52 -47.93 -14.10
CA VAL A 113 -35.41 -47.04 -14.45
C VAL A 113 -35.68 -46.50 -15.86
N HIS A 114 -36.42 -45.40 -15.93
CA HIS A 114 -36.60 -44.64 -17.15
C HIS A 114 -35.67 -43.44 -17.04
N GLN A 115 -34.69 -43.39 -17.94
CA GLN A 115 -33.95 -42.17 -18.20
C GLN A 115 -34.98 -41.12 -18.63
N ARG A 116 -35.50 -40.35 -17.67
CA ARG A 116 -36.47 -39.28 -17.94
C ARG A 116 -35.79 -38.34 -18.91
N ALA A 117 -36.29 -38.27 -20.14
CA ALA A 117 -35.93 -37.21 -21.04
C ALA A 117 -36.35 -35.90 -20.36
N LEU A 118 -35.37 -35.20 -19.80
CA LEU A 118 -35.58 -33.92 -19.12
C LEU A 118 -36.42 -33.03 -20.01
N THR A 119 -37.43 -32.40 -19.42
CA THR A 119 -38.24 -31.41 -20.11
C THR A 119 -37.32 -30.28 -20.60
N ASN A 120 -37.69 -29.60 -21.68
CA ASN A 120 -36.84 -28.52 -22.22
C ASN A 120 -36.58 -27.42 -21.18
N GLU A 121 -37.49 -27.25 -20.21
CA GLU A 121 -37.35 -26.33 -19.09
C GLU A 121 -36.28 -26.80 -18.09
N GLU A 122 -36.31 -28.07 -17.66
CA GLU A 122 -35.27 -28.65 -16.79
C GLU A 122 -33.89 -28.68 -17.48
N LYS A 123 -33.84 -28.91 -18.80
CA LYS A 123 -32.59 -28.84 -19.57
C LYS A 123 -32.04 -27.42 -19.60
N MET A 124 -32.90 -26.42 -19.71
CA MET A 124 -32.48 -25.03 -19.72
C MET A 124 -32.03 -24.57 -18.32
N GLU A 125 -32.66 -25.05 -17.26
CA GLU A 125 -32.17 -24.86 -15.89
C GLU A 125 -30.82 -25.52 -15.65
N GLN A 126 -30.63 -26.77 -16.09
CA GLN A 126 -29.33 -27.44 -16.00
C GLN A 126 -28.26 -26.72 -16.83
N PHE A 127 -28.62 -26.24 -18.03
CA PHE A 127 -27.72 -25.45 -18.85
C PHE A 127 -27.34 -24.14 -18.18
N GLN A 128 -28.31 -23.42 -17.58
CA GLN A 128 -28.01 -22.22 -16.80
C GLN A 128 -27.11 -22.51 -15.60
N GLN A 129 -27.32 -23.62 -14.88
CA GLN A 129 -26.47 -24.00 -13.76
C GLN A 129 -25.04 -24.29 -14.20
N ILE A 130 -24.87 -25.04 -15.30
CA ILE A 130 -23.55 -25.34 -15.87
C ILE A 130 -22.88 -24.04 -16.35
N MET A 131 -23.60 -23.19 -17.08
CA MET A 131 -23.08 -21.91 -17.55
C MET A 131 -22.66 -21.00 -16.38
N ASN A 132 -23.50 -20.88 -15.36
CA ASN A 132 -23.18 -20.09 -14.16
C ASN A 132 -21.96 -20.63 -13.43
N ARG A 133 -21.78 -21.96 -13.39
CA ARG A 133 -20.60 -22.59 -12.77
C ARG A 133 -19.34 -22.34 -13.60
N ILE A 134 -19.40 -22.46 -14.92
CA ILE A 134 -18.26 -22.17 -15.81
C ILE A 134 -17.88 -20.69 -15.72
N LEU A 135 -18.87 -19.79 -15.78
CA LEU A 135 -18.67 -18.34 -15.63
C LEU A 135 -18.08 -18.00 -14.26
N SER A 136 -18.60 -18.60 -13.19
CA SER A 136 -18.08 -18.38 -11.84
C SER A 136 -16.63 -18.85 -11.71
N ASN A 137 -16.30 -20.03 -12.25
CA ASN A 137 -14.93 -20.56 -12.25
C ASN A 137 -14.00 -19.64 -13.03
N ALA A 138 -14.39 -19.19 -14.23
CA ALA A 138 -13.58 -18.31 -15.06
C ALA A 138 -13.35 -16.94 -14.40
N ILE A 139 -14.36 -16.36 -13.74
CA ILE A 139 -14.22 -15.10 -13.01
C ILE A 139 -13.34 -15.29 -11.78
N GLN A 140 -13.49 -16.39 -11.06
CA GLN A 140 -12.70 -16.69 -9.87
C GLN A 140 -11.22 -16.86 -10.20
N GLU A 141 -10.91 -17.64 -11.23
CA GLU A 141 -9.54 -17.84 -11.71
C GLU A 141 -8.92 -16.52 -12.21
N ASN A 142 -9.68 -15.72 -12.95
CA ASN A 142 -9.21 -14.41 -13.40
C ASN A 142 -8.97 -13.45 -12.22
N ASN A 143 -9.88 -13.40 -11.24
CA ASN A 143 -9.70 -12.58 -10.04
C ASN A 143 -8.47 -13.02 -9.22
N GLU A 144 -8.17 -14.33 -9.17
CA GLU A 144 -6.98 -14.84 -8.49
C GLU A 144 -5.69 -14.44 -9.23
N LEU A 145 -5.67 -14.56 -10.55
CA LEU A 145 -4.54 -14.12 -11.39
C LEU A 145 -4.32 -12.61 -11.30
N ILE A 146 -5.38 -11.81 -11.38
CA ILE A 146 -5.32 -10.36 -11.20
C ILE A 146 -4.85 -10.03 -9.79
N GLY A 147 -5.34 -10.73 -8.76
CA GLY A 147 -4.93 -10.53 -7.38
C GLY A 147 -3.44 -10.79 -7.17
N LYS A 148 -2.91 -11.88 -7.74
CA LYS A 148 -1.49 -12.23 -7.70
C LYS A 148 -0.62 -11.21 -8.42
N THR A 149 -0.94 -10.92 -9.69
CA THR A 149 -0.16 -9.97 -10.51
C THR A 149 -0.20 -8.54 -9.96
N ALA A 150 -1.37 -8.04 -9.56
CA ALA A 150 -1.50 -6.73 -8.95
C ALA A 150 -0.78 -6.66 -7.59
N GLY A 151 -0.86 -7.73 -6.79
CA GLY A 151 -0.14 -7.85 -5.52
C GLY A 151 1.37 -7.80 -5.70
N GLU A 152 1.91 -8.57 -6.65
CA GLU A 152 3.34 -8.58 -6.99
C GLU A 152 3.83 -7.22 -7.49
N HIS A 153 3.08 -6.57 -8.38
CA HIS A 153 3.44 -5.22 -8.86
C HIS A 153 3.44 -4.19 -7.74
N ALA A 154 2.44 -4.22 -6.85
CA ALA A 154 2.38 -3.33 -5.70
C ALA A 154 3.55 -3.58 -4.73
N ALA A 155 3.86 -4.85 -4.44
CA ALA A 155 5.00 -5.22 -3.59
C ALA A 155 6.33 -4.75 -4.19
N ASN A 156 6.56 -4.99 -5.49
CA ASN A 156 7.76 -4.56 -6.19
C ASN A 156 7.93 -3.04 -6.21
N ALA A 157 6.84 -2.29 -6.40
CA ALA A 157 6.86 -0.83 -6.35
C ALA A 157 7.27 -0.32 -4.96
N VAL A 158 6.71 -0.88 -3.89
CA VAL A 158 7.05 -0.52 -2.50
C VAL A 158 8.51 -0.83 -2.20
N VAL A 159 8.99 -2.03 -2.58
CA VAL A 159 10.39 -2.43 -2.38
C VAL A 159 11.34 -1.50 -3.12
N THR A 160 11.04 -1.19 -4.38
CA THR A 160 11.89 -0.29 -5.19
C THR A 160 11.94 1.12 -4.60
N GLN A 161 10.79 1.64 -4.17
CA GLN A 161 10.73 2.97 -3.54
C GLN A 161 11.47 2.98 -2.21
N PHE A 162 11.30 1.95 -1.38
CA PHE A 162 12.01 1.81 -0.11
C PHE A 162 13.53 1.75 -0.34
N GLN A 163 14.00 0.93 -1.28
CA GLN A 163 15.41 0.85 -1.66
C GLN A 163 15.97 2.19 -2.15
N GLY A 164 15.20 2.98 -2.88
CA GLY A 164 15.59 4.32 -3.30
C GLY A 164 15.75 5.27 -2.11
N MET A 165 14.75 5.29 -1.21
CA MET A 165 14.76 6.15 -0.02
C MET A 165 15.86 5.77 0.97
N THR A 166 16.10 4.47 1.20
CA THR A 166 17.15 4.02 2.12
C THR A 166 18.53 4.40 1.60
N LYS A 167 18.80 4.20 0.31
CA LYS A 167 20.07 4.64 -0.32
C LYS A 167 20.27 6.14 -0.17
N GLU A 168 19.22 6.94 -0.39
CA GLU A 168 19.31 8.39 -0.24
C GLU A 168 19.54 8.82 1.23
N GLN A 169 18.89 8.15 2.18
CA GLN A 169 19.14 8.38 3.61
C GLN A 169 20.57 8.01 4.01
N GLU A 170 21.07 6.87 3.53
CA GLU A 170 22.42 6.39 3.81
C GLU A 170 23.46 7.34 3.24
N GLN A 171 23.32 7.79 1.99
CA GLN A 171 24.19 8.81 1.39
C GLN A 171 24.19 10.12 2.18
N ARG A 172 23.00 10.62 2.58
CA ARG A 172 22.92 11.82 3.44
C ARG A 172 23.59 11.62 4.79
N ALA A 173 23.48 10.43 5.38
CA ALA A 173 24.13 10.10 6.63
C ALA A 173 25.66 10.05 6.45
N GLU A 174 26.15 9.38 5.41
CA GLU A 174 27.57 9.35 5.05
C GLU A 174 28.14 10.75 4.83
N GLU A 175 27.44 11.63 4.12
CA GLU A 175 27.86 13.03 3.94
C GLU A 175 27.96 13.79 5.26
N ARG A 176 26.99 13.57 6.18
CA ARG A 176 27.03 14.16 7.52
C ARG A 176 28.24 13.64 8.30
N TYR A 177 28.47 12.33 8.29
CA TYR A 177 29.64 11.74 8.95
C TYR A 177 30.95 12.23 8.34
N ARG A 178 31.03 12.38 7.01
CA ARG A 178 32.20 12.91 6.31
C ARG A 178 32.50 14.34 6.72
N LYS A 179 31.47 15.20 6.81
CA LYS A 179 31.62 16.59 7.31
C LYS A 179 32.07 16.61 8.76
N LEU A 180 31.47 15.79 9.63
CA LEU A 180 31.86 15.69 11.03
C LEU A 180 33.32 15.26 11.17
N ASP A 181 33.73 14.23 10.44
CA ASP A 181 35.09 13.72 10.44
C ASP A 181 36.11 14.75 9.91
N GLN A 182 35.76 15.51 8.87
CA GLN A 182 36.57 16.63 8.41
C GLN A 182 36.74 17.69 9.51
N THR A 183 35.65 18.12 10.15
CA THR A 183 35.73 19.12 11.23
C THR A 183 36.53 18.61 12.43
N LEU A 184 36.45 17.31 12.73
CA LEU A 184 37.24 16.69 13.79
C LEU A 184 38.75 16.75 13.48
N ARG A 185 39.15 16.46 12.23
CA ARG A 185 40.54 16.58 11.79
C ARG A 185 41.04 18.03 11.85
N GLU A 186 40.22 18.98 11.39
CA GLU A 186 40.55 20.41 11.45
C GLU A 186 40.75 20.89 12.90
N ILE A 187 39.84 20.51 13.82
CA ILE A 187 39.97 20.83 15.25
C ILE A 187 41.24 20.20 15.84
N GLN A 188 41.55 18.94 15.51
CA GLN A 188 42.77 18.29 15.98
C GLN A 188 44.03 18.99 15.46
N GLN A 189 44.06 19.36 14.17
CA GLN A 189 45.16 20.11 13.57
C GLN A 189 45.32 21.49 14.22
N ALA A 190 44.23 22.25 14.39
CA ALA A 190 44.26 23.55 15.04
C ALA A 190 44.78 23.48 16.48
N ARG A 191 44.39 22.44 17.24
CA ARG A 191 44.92 22.19 18.59
C ARG A 191 46.42 21.89 18.58
N LEU A 192 46.89 21.08 17.63
CA LEU A 192 48.30 20.75 17.48
C LEU A 192 49.13 21.98 17.06
N GLU A 193 48.62 22.78 16.12
CA GLU A 193 49.25 24.01 15.65
C GLU A 193 49.33 25.06 16.75
N ALA A 194 48.23 25.30 17.49
CA ALA A 194 48.22 26.21 18.63
C ALA A 194 49.18 25.75 19.74
N ALA A 195 49.23 24.43 20.03
CA ALA A 195 50.19 23.88 20.96
C ALA A 195 51.63 24.13 20.49
N ALA A 196 51.93 23.90 19.21
CA ALA A 196 53.24 24.13 18.62
C ALA A 196 53.62 25.63 18.60
N ALA A 197 52.67 26.53 18.33
CA ALA A 197 52.90 27.98 18.36
C ALA A 197 53.29 28.44 19.77
N ASN A 198 52.57 27.96 20.79
CA ASN A 198 52.78 28.28 22.20
C ASN A 198 53.98 27.55 22.85
N MET A 199 54.64 26.62 22.15
CA MET A 199 55.87 25.99 22.66
C MET A 199 57.03 26.99 22.75
N ARG A 200 57.72 26.99 23.89
CA ARG A 200 58.95 27.76 24.07
C ARG A 200 60.02 27.30 23.07
N PRO A 201 60.93 28.20 22.63
CA PRO A 201 61.97 27.86 21.65
C PRO A 201 62.85 26.66 22.04
N VAL A 202 63.08 26.46 23.34
CA VAL A 202 63.85 25.32 23.88
C VAL A 202 63.09 24.00 23.70
N ASP A 203 61.78 24.01 23.94
CA ASP A 203 60.91 22.84 23.81
C ASP A 203 60.79 22.42 22.32
N LYS A 204 60.70 23.39 21.40
CA LYS A 204 60.75 23.15 19.94
C LYS A 204 62.05 22.45 19.50
N ARG A 205 63.20 22.89 20.01
CA ARG A 205 64.52 22.27 19.72
C ARG A 205 64.60 20.85 20.27
N ARG A 206 64.10 20.60 21.48
CA ARG A 206 64.05 19.26 22.10
C ARG A 206 63.18 18.31 21.30
N GLN A 207 62.00 18.75 20.85
CA GLN A 207 61.09 17.94 20.03
C GLN A 207 61.68 17.58 18.66
N LYS A 208 62.39 18.52 18.01
CA LYS A 208 63.10 18.26 16.73
C LYS A 208 64.23 17.23 16.89
N ARG A 209 64.95 17.24 18.03
CA ARG A 209 65.97 16.23 18.35
C ARG A 209 65.35 14.85 18.60
N LEU A 210 64.22 14.79 19.31
CA LEU A 210 63.48 13.54 19.56
C LEU A 210 62.96 12.92 18.25
N LYS A 211 62.37 13.72 17.35
CA LYS A 211 61.91 13.23 16.03
C LYS A 211 63.06 12.66 15.19
N ARG A 212 64.21 13.32 15.17
CA ARG A 212 65.42 12.81 14.46
C ARG A 212 65.92 11.50 15.05
N LYS A 213 65.91 11.36 16.37
CA LYS A 213 66.35 10.13 17.07
C LYS A 213 65.40 8.96 16.78
N ASN A 214 64.08 9.17 16.81
CA ASN A 214 63.11 8.14 16.44
C ASN A 214 63.25 7.73 14.97
N ASN A 215 63.45 8.68 14.05
CA ASN A 215 63.59 8.35 12.62
C ASN A 215 64.87 7.56 12.33
N GLN A 216 65.97 7.86 13.02
CA GLN A 216 67.20 7.06 12.95
C GLN A 216 67.01 5.67 13.57
N GLN A 217 66.27 5.55 14.68
CA GLN A 217 65.98 4.26 15.27
C GLN A 217 65.11 3.38 14.36
N ASN A 218 64.07 3.95 13.73
CA ASN A 218 63.20 3.22 12.81
C ASN A 218 63.96 2.73 11.57
N HIS A 219 64.84 3.56 10.98
CA HIS A 219 65.67 3.17 9.84
C HIS A 219 66.66 2.05 10.20
N VAL A 220 67.24 2.09 11.40
CA VAL A 220 68.16 1.05 11.87
C VAL A 220 67.42 -0.26 12.20
N SER A 221 66.16 -0.21 12.61
CA SER A 221 65.32 -1.42 12.76
C SER A 221 64.88 -2.01 11.42
N GLU A 222 64.49 -1.18 10.44
CA GLU A 222 64.16 -1.64 9.08
C GLU A 222 65.39 -2.25 8.36
N GLU A 223 66.58 -1.67 8.55
CA GLU A 223 67.83 -2.25 8.03
C GLU A 223 68.21 -3.56 8.74
N LYS A 224 67.89 -3.72 10.03
CA LYS A 224 68.16 -4.96 10.76
C LYS A 224 67.18 -6.08 10.38
N GLU A 225 65.90 -5.77 10.20
CA GLU A 225 64.89 -6.73 9.74
C GLU A 225 65.21 -7.24 8.32
N THR A 226 65.62 -6.34 7.42
CA THR A 226 66.01 -6.72 6.05
C THR A 226 67.30 -7.55 5.99
N ILE A 227 68.28 -7.34 6.88
CA ILE A 227 69.49 -8.18 6.94
C ILE A 227 69.18 -9.58 7.49
N THR A 228 68.29 -9.70 8.49
CA THR A 228 67.87 -11.02 9.03
C THR A 228 67.05 -11.86 8.04
N GLU A 229 66.28 -11.23 7.14
CA GLU A 229 65.56 -11.94 6.08
C GLU A 229 66.49 -12.47 4.97
N VAL A 230 67.62 -11.80 4.72
CA VAL A 230 68.62 -12.23 3.72
C VAL A 230 69.51 -13.35 4.25
N GLU A 231 69.87 -13.36 5.54
CA GLU A 231 70.64 -14.46 6.14
C GLU A 231 69.81 -15.76 6.26
N THR A 232 68.54 -15.68 6.64
CA THR A 232 67.66 -16.87 6.78
C THR A 232 67.30 -17.54 5.44
N THR A 233 67.30 -16.78 4.34
CA THR A 233 67.10 -17.32 2.98
C THR A 233 68.36 -17.93 2.38
N SER A 234 69.55 -17.63 2.92
CA SER A 234 70.82 -18.21 2.48
C SER A 234 71.16 -19.55 3.15
N GLU A 235 70.66 -19.82 4.37
CA GLU A 235 70.88 -21.10 5.08
C GLU A 235 69.94 -22.24 4.65
N THR A 236 68.94 -21.98 3.81
CA THR A 236 67.98 -22.99 3.32
C THR A 236 68.29 -23.53 1.92
N VAL A 237 69.38 -23.06 1.28
CA VAL A 237 69.78 -23.46 -0.10
C VAL A 237 71.21 -23.99 -0.15
N SER A 238 71.64 -24.75 0.86
CA SER A 238 72.86 -25.59 0.81
C SER A 238 72.58 -26.93 1.47
#